data_AF-A0A7R9ADV4-F1
#
_entry.id   AF-A0A7R9ADV4-F1
#
_cell.length_a   1.000
_cell.length_b   1.000
_cell.length_c   1.000
_cell.angle_alpha   90.00
_cell.angle_beta   90.00
_cell.angle_gamma   90.00
#
_symmetry.space_group_name_H-M   'P 1'
#
loop_
_entity.id
_entity.type
_entity.pdbx_description
1 polymer ?
#
loop_
_entity_poly.entity_id
_entity_poly.type
_entity_poly.pdbx_seq_one_letter_code
_entity_poly.pdbx_strand_id
1 'polypeptide(L)'
;HVFAGILHAADERDFKTAYSYFYEAFEGYDSIDNPKALTALKYMLLSKIMLHQPEDVQSIISGKLALRYAGKEIEAMKSIAQASHNRSLADFKRTLRSYRTELEEDPIIRAHLDSLYDNMLEQNLCRIIEPYSRVQVEHIAKNIRLPQSQVEKKLSQMILDKKLQGILDQGEGVLILFDDAPEDKTYKAALDTINHMGKVVDTLYHKAKKLT
;
A
#
# COMPACT_ATOMS: atom_id res chain seq x y z
N HIS A 1 -9.91 18.38 15.22
CA HIS A 1 -8.80 17.41 15.33
C HIS A 1 -9.17 16.05 14.75
N VAL A 2 -10.13 15.28 15.28
CA VAL A 2 -10.49 13.95 14.70
C VAL A 2 -10.93 14.00 13.25
N PHE A 3 -11.85 14.90 12.87
CA PHE A 3 -12.29 15.03 11.47
C PHE A 3 -11.18 15.49 10.52
N ALA A 4 -10.21 16.26 11.02
CA ALA A 4 -9.03 16.64 10.23
C ALA A 4 -8.09 15.44 10.04
N GLY A 5 -7.86 14.64 11.11
CA GLY A 5 -7.11 13.38 11.01
C GLY A 5 -7.77 12.37 10.07
N ILE A 6 -9.11 12.28 10.08
CA ILE A 6 -9.88 11.46 9.13
C ILE A 6 -9.71 11.97 7.71
N LEU A 7 -9.75 13.29 7.49
CA LEU A 7 -9.55 13.89 6.17
C LEU A 7 -8.14 13.60 5.62
N HIS A 8 -7.10 13.79 6.41
CA HIS A 8 -5.71 13.50 5.99
C HIS A 8 -5.46 11.99 5.80
N ALA A 9 -6.09 11.13 6.61
CA ALA A 9 -6.02 9.68 6.44
C ALA A 9 -6.78 9.21 5.18
N ALA A 10 -7.94 9.80 4.89
CA ALA A 10 -8.81 9.41 3.79
C ALA A 10 -8.39 9.99 2.42
N ASP A 11 -8.03 11.27 2.35
CA ASP A 11 -7.79 11.96 1.06
C ASP A 11 -6.30 12.07 0.70
N GLU A 12 -5.40 12.27 1.67
CA GLU A 12 -3.99 12.58 1.40
C GLU A 12 -3.04 11.40 1.63
N ARG A 13 -3.53 10.29 2.21
CA ARG A 13 -2.71 9.14 2.67
C ARG A 13 -1.53 9.55 3.57
N ASP A 14 -1.57 10.74 4.18
CA ASP A 14 -0.55 11.19 5.13
C ASP A 14 -0.89 10.70 6.53
N PHE A 15 -0.57 9.44 6.78
CA PHE A 15 -0.80 8.79 8.06
C PHE A 15 0.12 9.32 9.18
N LYS A 16 1.21 10.02 8.85
CA LYS A 16 2.12 10.60 9.84
C LYS A 16 1.51 11.86 10.44
N THR A 17 0.97 12.73 9.59
CA THR A 17 0.25 13.93 10.04
C THR A 17 -1.08 13.56 10.69
N ALA A 18 -1.80 12.57 10.14
CA ALA A 18 -3.03 12.06 10.75
C ALA A 18 -2.80 11.53 12.17
N TYR A 19 -1.70 10.80 12.41
CA TYR A 19 -1.32 10.33 13.75
C TYR A 19 -1.20 11.46 14.76
N SER A 20 -0.52 12.56 14.42
CA SER A 20 -0.38 13.72 15.31
C SER A 20 -1.73 14.33 15.67
N TYR A 21 -2.64 14.47 14.70
CA TYR A 21 -3.99 14.97 14.96
C TYR A 21 -4.84 14.02 15.81
N PHE A 22 -4.67 12.70 15.66
CA PHE A 22 -5.34 11.71 16.51
C PHE A 22 -4.76 11.69 17.93
N TYR A 23 -3.44 11.88 18.07
CA TYR A 23 -2.78 11.95 19.37
C TYR A 23 -3.26 13.17 20.18
N GLU A 24 -3.28 14.36 19.56
CA GLU A 24 -3.82 15.58 20.21
C GLU A 24 -5.30 15.41 20.60
N ALA A 25 -6.09 14.79 19.71
CA ALA A 25 -7.49 14.50 20.00
C ALA A 25 -7.65 13.49 21.16
N PHE A 26 -6.77 12.49 21.23
CA PHE A 26 -6.77 11.50 22.29
C PHE A 26 -6.44 12.14 23.65
N GLU A 27 -5.38 12.95 23.76
CA GLU A 27 -5.05 13.66 25.00
C GLU A 27 -6.18 14.61 25.45
N GLY A 28 -6.79 15.31 24.48
CA GLY A 28 -7.94 16.18 24.75
C GLY A 28 -9.18 15.43 25.27
N TYR A 29 -9.45 14.23 24.75
CA TYR A 29 -10.58 13.41 25.21
C TYR A 29 -10.30 12.64 26.50
N ASP A 30 -9.07 12.18 26.70
CA ASP A 30 -8.64 11.51 27.94
C ASP A 30 -8.70 12.46 29.14
N SER A 31 -8.34 13.73 28.93
CA SER A 31 -8.42 14.78 29.97
C SER A 31 -9.85 15.05 30.46
N ILE A 32 -10.86 14.72 29.66
CA ILE A 32 -12.30 14.97 29.92
C ILE A 32 -13.05 13.64 30.14
N ASP A 33 -12.33 12.50 30.19
CA ASP A 33 -12.88 11.13 30.33
C ASP A 33 -14.03 10.84 29.34
N ASN A 34 -13.84 11.29 28.10
CA ASN A 34 -14.86 11.16 27.05
C ASN A 34 -14.77 9.77 26.39
N PRO A 35 -15.87 9.05 26.17
CA PRO A 35 -15.86 7.76 25.48
C PRO A 35 -15.27 7.82 24.06
N LYS A 36 -15.19 9.00 23.44
CA LYS A 36 -14.52 9.23 22.15
C LYS A 36 -12.99 9.05 22.20
N ALA A 37 -12.37 9.01 23.38
CA ALA A 37 -10.95 8.69 23.54
C ALA A 37 -10.62 7.31 22.96
N LEU A 38 -11.52 6.33 23.13
CA LEU A 38 -11.40 4.98 22.58
C LEU A 38 -11.35 5.01 21.04
N THR A 39 -12.23 5.77 20.41
CA THR A 39 -12.26 5.93 18.94
C THR A 39 -10.99 6.62 18.42
N ALA A 40 -10.51 7.67 19.12
CA ALA A 40 -9.26 8.34 18.76
C ALA A 40 -8.05 7.39 18.89
N LEU A 41 -8.03 6.54 19.92
CA LEU A 41 -7.02 5.50 20.10
C LEU A 41 -7.05 4.48 18.96
N LYS A 42 -8.22 4.01 18.52
CA LYS A 42 -8.35 3.10 17.35
C LYS A 42 -7.73 3.72 16.10
N TYR A 43 -8.06 4.97 15.78
CA TYR A 43 -7.50 5.63 14.60
C TYR A 43 -5.99 5.85 14.71
N MET A 44 -5.49 6.19 15.90
CA MET A 44 -4.06 6.33 16.15
C MET A 44 -3.31 5.00 15.91
N LEU A 45 -3.85 3.88 16.41
CA LEU A 45 -3.29 2.55 16.16
C LEU A 45 -3.35 2.20 14.66
N LEU A 46 -4.47 2.49 14.01
CA LEU A 46 -4.65 2.24 12.57
C LEU A 46 -3.61 2.99 11.74
N SER A 47 -3.37 4.27 12.02
CA SER A 47 -2.33 5.06 11.35
C SER A 47 -0.95 4.43 11.46
N LYS A 48 -0.59 3.89 12.63
CA LYS A 48 0.69 3.19 12.82
C LYS A 48 0.79 1.87 12.06
N ILE A 49 -0.32 1.14 11.94
CA ILE A 49 -0.39 -0.06 11.09
C ILE A 49 -0.23 0.33 9.60
N MET A 50 -0.87 1.40 9.15
CA MET A 50 -0.74 1.91 7.77
C MET A 50 0.67 2.43 7.45
N LEU A 51 1.37 2.98 8.44
CA LEU A 51 2.78 3.39 8.32
C LEU A 51 3.77 2.20 8.33
N HIS A 52 3.27 0.96 8.31
CA HIS A 52 4.07 -0.26 8.40
C HIS A 52 4.95 -0.35 9.67
N GLN A 53 4.49 0.24 10.78
CA GLN A 53 5.18 0.25 12.08
C GLN A 53 4.34 -0.51 13.15
N PRO A 54 4.19 -1.84 13.04
CA PRO A 54 3.40 -2.63 14.00
C PRO A 54 4.06 -2.75 15.39
N GLU A 55 5.36 -2.49 15.51
CA GLU A 55 6.10 -2.49 16.78
C GLU A 55 5.68 -1.30 17.67
N ASP A 56 5.48 -0.14 17.06
CA ASP A 56 4.95 1.05 17.73
C ASP A 56 3.53 0.78 18.27
N VAL A 57 2.72 0.02 17.55
CA VAL A 57 1.36 -0.37 18.00
C VAL A 57 1.44 -1.17 19.30
N GLN A 58 2.33 -2.16 19.38
CA GLN A 58 2.50 -2.94 20.61
C GLN A 58 2.98 -2.07 21.78
N SER A 59 3.89 -1.13 21.50
CA SER A 59 4.43 -0.19 22.48
C SER A 59 3.35 0.76 23.00
N ILE A 60 2.51 1.29 22.11
CA ILE A 60 1.39 2.18 22.46
C ILE A 60 0.35 1.43 23.33
N ILE A 61 -0.01 0.20 22.95
CA ILE A 61 -0.97 -0.63 23.71
C ILE A 61 -0.44 -0.98 25.10
N SER A 62 0.86 -1.23 25.21
CA SER A 62 1.52 -1.51 26.50
C SER A 62 1.74 -0.24 27.34
N GLY A 63 1.47 0.93 26.79
CA GLY A 63 1.57 2.23 27.46
C GLY A 63 0.50 2.42 28.55
N LYS A 64 0.86 3.19 29.58
CA LYS A 64 0.01 3.44 30.76
C LYS A 64 -1.37 4.03 30.42
N LEU A 65 -1.45 4.83 29.36
CA LEU A 65 -2.69 5.46 28.89
C LEU A 65 -3.60 4.44 28.19
N ALA A 66 -3.05 3.57 27.35
CA ALA A 66 -3.84 2.59 26.60
C ALA A 66 -4.35 1.44 27.50
N LEU A 67 -3.65 1.12 28.59
CA LEU A 67 -4.10 0.12 29.58
C LEU A 67 -5.46 0.44 30.20
N ARG A 68 -5.82 1.73 30.32
CA ARG A 68 -7.14 2.15 30.81
C ARG A 68 -8.27 1.82 29.86
N TYR A 69 -7.98 1.79 28.57
CA TYR A 69 -8.93 1.52 27.48
C TYR A 69 -8.80 0.08 26.95
N ALA A 70 -8.23 -0.82 27.75
CA ALA A 70 -8.10 -2.23 27.37
C ALA A 70 -9.49 -2.85 27.13
N GLY A 71 -9.67 -3.44 25.94
CA GLY A 71 -10.92 -4.05 25.53
C GLY A 71 -10.80 -4.78 24.20
N LYS A 72 -11.92 -5.36 23.75
CA LYS A 72 -11.98 -6.14 22.49
C LYS A 72 -11.52 -5.33 21.28
N GLU A 73 -11.78 -4.03 21.26
CA GLU A 73 -11.38 -3.15 20.15
C GLU A 73 -9.86 -3.00 20.02
N ILE A 74 -9.16 -2.84 21.15
CA ILE A 74 -7.70 -2.74 21.17
C ILE A 74 -7.05 -4.09 20.87
N GLU A 75 -7.67 -5.18 21.34
CA GLU A 75 -7.23 -6.53 21.01
C GLU A 75 -7.38 -6.83 19.51
N ALA A 76 -8.48 -6.42 18.88
CA ALA A 76 -8.67 -6.51 17.44
C ALA A 76 -7.55 -5.79 16.66
N MET A 77 -7.24 -4.55 17.05
CA MET A 77 -6.16 -3.76 16.44
C MET A 77 -4.78 -4.41 16.66
N LYS A 78 -4.54 -4.98 17.84
CA LYS A 78 -3.31 -5.75 18.13
C LYS A 78 -3.18 -6.98 17.23
N SER A 79 -4.25 -7.75 17.08
CA SER A 79 -4.27 -8.93 16.22
C SER A 79 -4.07 -8.57 14.74
N ILE A 80 -4.63 -7.45 14.27
CA ILE A 80 -4.38 -6.94 12.91
C ILE A 80 -2.92 -6.51 12.75
N ALA A 81 -2.36 -5.77 13.71
CA ALA A 81 -0.97 -5.34 13.69
C ALA A 81 -0.02 -6.54 13.63
N GLN A 82 -0.29 -7.59 14.42
CA GLN A 82 0.49 -8.83 14.40
C GLN A 82 0.36 -9.58 13.06
N ALA A 83 -0.85 -9.66 12.51
CA ALA A 83 -1.07 -10.30 11.21
C ALA A 83 -0.35 -9.54 10.07
N SER A 84 -0.36 -8.21 10.12
CA SER A 84 0.39 -7.33 9.21
C SER A 84 1.90 -7.54 9.36
N HIS A 85 2.42 -7.57 10.59
CA HIS A 85 3.83 -7.82 10.87
C HIS A 85 4.29 -9.19 10.35
N ASN A 86 3.52 -10.24 10.63
CA ASN A 86 3.80 -11.61 10.15
C ASN A 86 3.51 -11.80 8.65
N ARG A 87 2.97 -10.77 7.97
CA ARG A 87 2.51 -10.80 6.57
C ARG A 87 1.56 -11.97 6.26
N SER A 88 0.80 -12.42 7.25
CA SER A 88 -0.06 -13.60 7.15
C SER A 88 -1.47 -13.18 6.77
N LEU A 89 -1.82 -13.36 5.49
CA LEU A 89 -3.19 -13.11 4.98
C LEU A 89 -4.23 -14.02 5.63
N ALA A 90 -3.83 -15.23 6.03
CA ALA A 90 -4.71 -16.17 6.72
C ALA A 90 -5.08 -15.67 8.12
N ASP A 91 -4.09 -15.19 8.88
CA ASP A 91 -4.33 -14.61 10.20
C ASP A 91 -5.15 -13.32 10.09
N PHE A 92 -4.85 -12.47 9.10
CA PHE A 92 -5.61 -11.25 8.85
C PHE A 92 -7.10 -11.54 8.58
N LYS A 93 -7.41 -12.50 7.70
CA LYS A 93 -8.80 -12.93 7.42
C LYS A 93 -9.48 -13.54 8.63
N ARG A 94 -8.75 -14.29 9.48
CA ARG A 94 -9.29 -14.85 10.72
C ARG A 94 -9.66 -13.73 11.68
N THR A 95 -8.77 -12.75 11.86
CA THR A 95 -9.01 -11.59 12.74
C THR A 95 -10.20 -10.76 12.28
N LEU A 96 -10.32 -10.47 10.98
CA LEU A 96 -11.49 -9.77 10.42
C LEU A 96 -12.81 -10.48 10.71
N ARG A 97 -12.83 -11.83 10.65
CA ARG A 97 -14.03 -12.62 10.96
C ARG A 97 -14.37 -12.61 12.45
N SER A 98 -13.36 -12.70 13.32
CA SER A 98 -13.56 -12.75 14.77
C SER A 98 -14.00 -11.41 15.36
N TYR A 99 -13.48 -10.29 14.83
CA TYR A 99 -13.74 -8.94 15.33
C TYR A 99 -14.55 -8.10 14.34
N ARG A 100 -15.51 -8.76 13.67
CA ARG A 100 -16.29 -8.15 12.58
C ARG A 100 -17.06 -6.91 13.05
N THR A 101 -17.69 -6.99 14.22
CA THR A 101 -18.45 -5.89 14.83
C THR A 101 -17.57 -4.66 15.08
N GLU A 102 -16.36 -4.85 15.57
CA GLU A 102 -15.48 -3.77 16.00
C GLU A 102 -14.72 -3.12 14.82
N LEU A 103 -14.61 -3.81 13.68
CA LEU A 103 -13.82 -3.42 12.52
C LEU A 103 -14.66 -3.05 11.28
N GLU A 104 -15.84 -3.65 11.09
CA GLU A 104 -16.73 -3.34 9.95
C GLU A 104 -17.78 -2.28 10.26
N GLU A 105 -18.10 -2.01 11.54
CA GLU A 105 -19.06 -0.96 11.90
C GLU A 105 -18.53 0.44 11.55
N ASP A 106 -17.21 0.64 11.55
CA ASP A 106 -16.58 1.91 11.18
C ASP A 106 -16.18 1.92 9.69
N PRO A 107 -16.82 2.75 8.84
CA PRO A 107 -16.52 2.82 7.42
C PRO A 107 -15.07 3.24 7.11
N ILE A 108 -14.46 4.08 7.96
CA ILE A 108 -13.11 4.60 7.78
C ILE A 108 -12.10 3.48 8.04
N ILE A 109 -12.29 2.76 9.15
CA ILE A 109 -11.45 1.60 9.49
C ILE A 109 -11.55 0.56 8.38
N ARG A 110 -12.77 0.23 7.93
CA ARG A 110 -12.99 -0.73 6.84
C ARG A 110 -12.22 -0.35 5.56
N ALA A 111 -12.33 0.89 5.10
CA ALA A 111 -11.64 1.35 3.89
C ALA A 111 -10.11 1.22 4.00
N HIS A 112 -9.53 1.54 5.16
CA HIS A 112 -8.10 1.37 5.40
C HIS A 112 -7.69 -0.10 5.53
N LEU A 113 -8.54 -0.96 6.11
CA LEU A 113 -8.28 -2.39 6.19
C LEU A 113 -8.30 -3.06 4.81
N ASP A 114 -9.18 -2.64 3.91
CA ASP A 114 -9.19 -3.10 2.52
C ASP A 114 -7.89 -2.69 1.80
N SER A 115 -7.46 -1.43 1.96
CA SER A 115 -6.18 -0.97 1.42
C SER A 115 -4.98 -1.72 2.02
N LEU A 116 -5.03 -2.05 3.31
CA LEU A 116 -3.98 -2.81 3.97
C LEU A 116 -3.93 -4.25 3.46
N TYR A 117 -5.09 -4.88 3.26
CA TYR A 117 -5.18 -6.21 2.67
C TYR A 117 -4.56 -6.23 1.27
N ASP A 118 -4.88 -5.23 0.44
CA ASP A 118 -4.30 -5.08 -0.88
C ASP A 118 -2.77 -4.94 -0.82
N ASN A 119 -2.26 -4.09 0.05
CA ASN A 119 -0.81 -3.91 0.23
C ASN A 119 -0.12 -5.21 0.72
N MET A 120 -0.71 -5.92 1.68
CA MET A 120 -0.19 -7.20 2.16
C MET A 120 -0.18 -8.28 1.06
N LEU A 121 -1.23 -8.31 0.24
CA LEU A 121 -1.33 -9.24 -0.89
C LEU A 121 -0.26 -8.94 -1.94
N GLU A 122 -0.04 -7.67 -2.27
CA GLU A 122 1.00 -7.24 -3.20
C GLU A 122 2.40 -7.61 -2.70
N GLN A 123 2.72 -7.34 -1.44
CA GLN A 123 4.03 -7.69 -0.87
C GLN A 123 4.26 -9.21 -0.87
N ASN A 124 3.22 -10.00 -0.57
CA ASN A 124 3.30 -11.46 -0.63
C ASN A 124 3.46 -11.97 -2.06
N LEU A 125 2.77 -11.36 -3.03
CA LEU A 125 2.94 -11.68 -4.46
C LEU A 125 4.37 -11.40 -4.91
N CYS A 126 4.90 -10.20 -4.64
CA CYS A 126 6.28 -9.83 -4.98
C CYS A 126 7.29 -10.84 -4.45
N ARG A 127 7.17 -11.25 -3.18
CA ARG A 127 8.08 -12.23 -2.57
C ARG A 127 8.02 -13.61 -3.24
N ILE A 128 6.84 -14.05 -3.67
CA ILE A 128 6.67 -15.37 -4.30
C ILE A 128 7.23 -15.37 -5.71
N ILE A 129 7.11 -14.26 -6.44
CA ILE A 129 7.52 -14.16 -7.84
C ILE A 129 8.99 -13.72 -8.02
N GLU A 130 9.57 -13.01 -7.04
CA GLU A 130 10.95 -12.49 -7.08
C GLU A 130 12.02 -13.52 -7.54
N PRO A 131 12.00 -14.80 -7.10
CA PRO A 131 13.03 -15.75 -7.53
C PRO A 131 12.79 -16.37 -8.92
N TYR A 132 11.70 -16.02 -9.63
CA TYR A 132 11.31 -16.66 -10.88
C TYR A 132 11.30 -15.68 -12.05
N SER A 133 11.91 -16.03 -13.18
CA SER A 133 11.72 -15.28 -14.44
C SER A 133 10.43 -15.70 -15.17
N ARG A 134 9.94 -16.91 -14.92
CA ARG A 134 8.71 -17.46 -15.52
C ARG A 134 8.01 -18.36 -14.53
N VAL A 135 6.74 -18.10 -14.22
CA VAL A 135 5.99 -18.85 -13.19
C VAL A 135 4.53 -19.03 -13.59
N GLN A 136 4.00 -20.24 -13.38
CA GLN A 136 2.58 -20.53 -13.60
C GLN A 136 1.71 -19.82 -12.56
N VAL A 137 0.63 -19.17 -13.01
CA VAL A 137 -0.28 -18.45 -12.11
C VAL A 137 -1.01 -19.41 -11.18
N GLU A 138 -1.29 -20.64 -11.61
CA GLU A 138 -1.87 -21.69 -10.77
C GLU A 138 -0.97 -22.01 -9.56
N HIS A 139 0.35 -22.02 -9.73
CA HIS A 139 1.30 -22.25 -8.64
C HIS A 139 1.25 -21.10 -7.61
N ILE A 140 1.22 -19.85 -8.08
CA ILE A 140 1.08 -18.67 -7.23
C ILE A 140 -0.25 -18.73 -6.46
N ALA A 141 -1.34 -19.07 -7.15
CA ALA A 141 -2.68 -19.17 -6.57
C ALA A 141 -2.77 -20.23 -5.47
N LYS A 142 -2.15 -21.40 -5.67
CA LYS A 142 -2.05 -22.46 -4.65
C LYS A 142 -1.25 -22.00 -3.42
N ASN A 143 -0.14 -21.30 -3.63
CA ASN A 143 0.70 -20.82 -2.53
C ASN A 143 -0.02 -19.77 -1.67
N ILE A 144 -0.77 -18.85 -2.29
CA ILE A 144 -1.51 -17.77 -1.60
C ILE A 144 -2.89 -18.24 -1.12
N ARG A 145 -3.35 -19.41 -1.57
CA ARG A 145 -4.70 -19.97 -1.29
C ARG A 145 -5.81 -19.01 -1.72
N LEU A 146 -5.68 -18.48 -2.94
CA LEU A 146 -6.69 -17.65 -3.58
C LEU A 146 -7.09 -18.23 -4.94
N PRO A 147 -8.30 -17.95 -5.43
CA PRO A 147 -8.69 -18.32 -6.79
C PRO A 147 -7.75 -17.69 -7.82
N GLN A 148 -7.41 -18.45 -8.87
CA GLN A 148 -6.54 -18.00 -9.96
C GLN A 148 -7.01 -16.68 -10.56
N SER A 149 -8.32 -16.53 -10.82
CA SER A 149 -8.89 -15.30 -11.38
C SER A 149 -8.63 -14.04 -10.53
N GLN A 150 -8.61 -14.16 -9.20
CA GLN A 150 -8.28 -13.02 -8.33
C GLN A 150 -6.79 -12.68 -8.39
N VAL A 151 -5.93 -13.70 -8.44
CA VAL A 151 -4.48 -13.53 -8.55
C VAL A 151 -4.11 -12.91 -9.90
N GLU A 152 -4.69 -13.39 -11.00
CA GLU A 152 -4.50 -12.82 -12.34
C GLU A 152 -4.88 -11.34 -12.37
N LYS A 153 -6.08 -11.00 -11.89
CA LYS A 153 -6.54 -9.61 -11.85
C LYS A 153 -5.58 -8.72 -11.04
N LYS A 154 -5.09 -9.20 -9.90
CA LYS A 154 -4.15 -8.45 -9.07
C LYS A 154 -2.77 -8.31 -9.73
N LEU A 155 -2.25 -9.37 -10.34
CA LEU A 155 -1.00 -9.32 -11.11
C LEU A 155 -1.11 -8.34 -12.29
N SER A 156 -2.22 -8.36 -13.04
CA SER A 156 -2.48 -7.40 -14.10
C SER A 156 -2.49 -5.95 -13.58
N GLN A 157 -3.12 -5.71 -12.43
CA GLN A 157 -3.11 -4.39 -11.80
C GLN A 157 -1.68 -3.97 -11.40
N MET A 158 -0.88 -4.86 -10.81
CA MET A 158 0.50 -4.56 -10.42
C MET A 158 1.42 -4.26 -11.62
N ILE A 159 1.18 -4.90 -12.77
CA ILE A 159 1.88 -4.61 -14.03
C ILE A 159 1.47 -3.23 -14.55
N LEU A 160 0.16 -2.90 -14.54
CA LEU A 160 -0.34 -1.58 -14.94
C LEU A 160 0.20 -0.45 -14.05
N ASP A 161 0.30 -0.72 -12.74
CA ASP A 161 0.87 0.20 -11.73
C ASP A 161 2.40 0.32 -11.82
N LYS A 162 3.06 -0.37 -12.77
CA LYS A 162 4.52 -0.46 -12.95
C LYS A 162 5.28 -0.96 -11.72
N LYS A 163 4.61 -1.66 -10.81
CA LYS A 163 5.24 -2.31 -9.65
C LYS A 163 5.94 -3.61 -10.04
N LEU A 164 5.45 -4.26 -11.09
CA LEU A 164 6.05 -5.46 -11.67
C LEU A 164 6.36 -5.23 -13.13
N GLN A 165 7.59 -5.57 -13.52
CA GLN A 165 7.99 -5.59 -14.91
C GLN A 165 7.79 -6.99 -15.47
N GLY A 166 6.69 -7.16 -16.20
CA GLY A 166 6.35 -8.46 -16.75
C GLY A 166 5.11 -8.42 -17.62
N ILE A 167 4.85 -9.54 -18.27
CA ILE A 167 3.65 -9.78 -19.07
C ILE A 167 2.95 -11.01 -18.52
N LEU A 168 1.63 -10.92 -18.46
CA LEU A 168 0.76 -12.04 -18.13
C LEU A 168 0.27 -12.69 -19.43
N ASP A 169 0.69 -13.93 -19.67
CA ASP A 169 0.14 -14.76 -20.75
C ASP A 169 -1.08 -15.51 -20.21
N GLN A 170 -2.27 -15.05 -20.58
CA GLN A 170 -3.54 -15.65 -20.17
C GLN A 170 -3.85 -16.95 -20.92
N GLY A 171 -3.24 -17.20 -22.09
CA GLY A 171 -3.46 -18.43 -22.85
C GLY A 171 -2.75 -19.62 -22.19
N GLU A 172 -1.48 -19.42 -21.84
CA GLU A 172 -0.66 -20.42 -21.15
C GLU A 172 -0.80 -20.38 -19.62
N GLY A 173 -1.40 -19.31 -19.06
CA GLY A 173 -1.56 -19.12 -17.62
C GLY A 173 -0.24 -18.87 -16.90
N VAL A 174 0.66 -18.12 -17.53
CA VAL A 174 2.04 -17.90 -17.05
C VAL A 174 2.35 -16.41 -16.91
N LEU A 175 2.99 -16.05 -15.80
CA LEU A 175 3.61 -14.75 -15.60
C LEU A 175 5.07 -14.82 -16.05
N ILE A 176 5.45 -13.93 -16.97
CA ILE A 176 6.83 -13.76 -17.45
C ILE A 176 7.34 -12.44 -16.88
N LEU A 177 8.40 -12.49 -16.09
CA LEU A 177 9.06 -11.34 -15.51
C LEU A 177 10.29 -10.97 -16.36
N PHE A 178 10.51 -9.67 -16.51
CA PHE A 178 11.70 -9.14 -17.17
C PHE A 178 12.65 -8.60 -16.11
N ASP A 179 13.94 -8.85 -16.31
CA ASP A 179 14.96 -8.14 -15.56
C ASP A 179 14.96 -6.67 -16.00
N ASP A 180 15.27 -5.77 -15.07
CA ASP A 180 15.54 -4.37 -15.38
C ASP A 180 16.68 -4.30 -16.39
N ALA A 181 16.33 -4.15 -17.68
CA ALA A 181 17.31 -3.86 -18.70
C ALA A 181 17.91 -2.48 -18.36
N PRO A 182 19.22 -2.35 -18.13
CA PRO A 182 19.80 -1.04 -17.88
C PRO A 182 19.49 -0.14 -19.07
N GLU A 183 18.87 1.02 -18.83
CA GLU A 183 18.64 2.02 -19.87
C GLU A 183 19.99 2.30 -20.55
N ASP A 184 20.12 1.90 -21.82
CA ASP A 184 21.33 2.12 -22.56
C ASP A 184 21.48 3.63 -22.80
N LYS A 185 22.38 4.25 -22.02
CA LYS A 185 22.72 5.67 -22.11
C LYS A 185 23.11 6.07 -23.54
N THR A 186 23.63 5.11 -24.32
CA THR A 186 23.98 5.29 -25.74
C THR A 186 22.75 5.50 -26.60
N TYR A 187 21.66 4.76 -26.34
CA TYR A 187 20.40 4.87 -27.09
C TYR A 187 19.73 6.22 -26.85
N LYS A 188 19.74 6.69 -25.60
CA LYS A 188 19.23 8.02 -25.23
C LYS A 188 20.06 9.14 -25.88
N ALA A 189 21.39 9.03 -25.83
CA ALA A 189 22.29 9.98 -26.49
C ALA A 189 22.10 9.99 -28.02
N ALA A 190 21.88 8.84 -28.66
CA ALA A 190 21.62 8.75 -30.09
C ALA A 190 20.31 9.44 -30.47
N LEU A 191 19.23 9.21 -29.72
CA LEU A 191 17.94 9.88 -29.92
C LEU A 191 18.04 11.40 -29.75
N ASP A 192 18.75 11.85 -28.72
CA ASP A 192 19.03 13.27 -28.52
C ASP A 192 19.81 13.85 -29.69
N THR A 193 20.81 13.14 -30.20
CA THR A 193 21.61 13.59 -31.35
C THR A 193 20.76 13.73 -32.60
N ILE A 194 19.88 12.76 -32.89
CA ILE A 194 18.92 12.83 -34.02
C ILE A 194 17.99 14.04 -33.88
N ASN A 195 17.47 14.30 -32.68
CA ASN A 195 16.63 15.47 -32.41
C ASN A 195 17.38 16.80 -32.61
N HIS A 196 18.65 16.87 -32.19
CA HIS A 196 19.49 18.05 -32.41
C HIS A 196 19.76 18.27 -33.90
N MET A 197 20.01 17.20 -34.66
CA MET A 197 20.19 17.30 -36.11
C MET A 197 18.93 17.83 -36.81
N GLY A 198 17.73 17.40 -36.41
CA GLY A 198 16.47 17.95 -36.95
C GLY A 198 16.36 19.46 -36.75
N LYS A 199 16.65 19.95 -35.53
CA LYS A 199 16.65 21.39 -35.22
C LYS A 199 17.68 22.17 -36.04
N VAL A 200 18.85 21.58 -36.30
CA VAL A 200 19.89 22.20 -37.15
C VAL A 200 19.42 22.30 -38.60
N VAL A 201 18.75 21.28 -39.13
CA VAL A 201 18.16 21.31 -40.48
C VAL A 201 17.09 22.41 -40.59
N ASP A 202 16.21 22.53 -39.60
CA ASP A 202 15.17 23.57 -39.59
C ASP A 202 15.76 24.99 -39.54
N THR A 203 16.78 25.19 -38.71
CA THR A 203 17.48 26.49 -38.61
C THR A 203 18.25 26.84 -39.87
N LEU A 204 18.83 25.87 -40.56
CA LEU A 204 19.44 26.05 -41.88
C LEU A 204 18.40 26.45 -42.93
N TYR A 205 17.24 25.80 -42.93
CA TYR A 205 16.14 26.12 -43.84
C TYR A 205 15.62 27.55 -43.62
N HIS A 206 15.45 27.96 -42.35
CA HIS A 206 15.06 29.33 -42.01
C HIS A 206 16.10 30.37 -42.42
N LYS A 207 17.41 30.07 -42.29
CA LYS A 207 18.48 30.96 -42.75
C LYS A 207 18.53 31.07 -44.27
N ALA A 208 18.40 29.95 -44.99
CA ALA A 208 18.37 29.94 -46.45
C ALA A 208 17.20 30.76 -47.00
N LYS A 209 16.01 30.62 -46.40
CA LYS A 209 14.81 31.39 -46.76
C LYS A 209 14.88 32.89 -46.45
N LYS A 210 15.84 33.33 -45.61
CA LYS A 210 16.11 34.76 -45.35
C LYS A 210 17.12 35.37 -46.32
N LEU A 211 17.88 34.54 -47.05
CA LEU A 211 18.91 34.93 -48.01
C LEU A 211 18.40 34.96 -49.47
N THR A 212 17.16 34.52 -49.70
CA THR A 212 16.41 34.61 -50.97
C THR A 212 15.21 35.53 -50.78
#